data_AF-A0A536WDI7-F1
#
_entry.id   AF-A0A536WDI7-F1
#
_cell.length_a   1.000
_cell.length_b   1.000
_cell.length_c   1.000
_cell.angle_alpha   90.00
_cell.angle_beta   90.00
_cell.angle_gamma   90.00
#
_symmetry.space_group_name_H-M   'P 1'
#
loop_
_entity.id
_entity.type
_entity.pdbx_description
1 polymer ?
#
loop_
_entity_poly.entity_id
_entity_poly.type
_entity_poly.pdbx_seq_one_letter_code
_entity_poly.pdbx_strand_id
1 'polypeptide(L)'
;MLIAYREFTPVLAAPFDLAPTAAVIGRTKAGPRLTLRAYATVRADGESIRIGANACFGARATVHIADSELGAVVGDDLTVGRYGIVHACTVGDGVVVADAAVVMDAAVIGPHALIAPAAIVPPRKALTGGFVYEGNPAKATRPIAGDELAAAAAALRRGEPVPGFAPVALPPLDAASSLVPPDRGAGPLYSRAGRAPRIGRAYVAPTSALVGDVTLADDAGVYFGCVLDAGDARIVLGACSNIQDNSLLLTDSVRGDLVIGERVTFGHNVRMSSGEIDDDALVGMMAIVGEHVVVERGGCIAAGAWVEPGTVVRAGWIWAGRPARAFREVKPKEREIFARGVDVYVGYGRAYLAAAG
;
A
#
# COMPACT_ATOMS: atom_id res chain seq x y z
N MET A 1 4.03 -10.28 13.01
CA MET A 1 5.39 -10.76 12.71
C MET A 1 6.38 -9.61 12.88
N LEU A 2 7.51 -9.85 13.55
CA LEU A 2 8.67 -8.94 13.52
C LEU A 2 9.71 -9.56 12.60
N ILE A 3 10.16 -8.81 11.59
CA ILE A 3 10.99 -9.33 10.51
C ILE A 3 12.25 -8.48 10.43
N ALA A 4 13.41 -9.11 10.54
CA ALA A 4 14.67 -8.42 10.33
C ALA A 4 14.84 -8.08 8.84
N TYR A 5 15.50 -6.95 8.56
CA TYR A 5 15.96 -6.63 7.22
C TYR A 5 17.44 -6.29 7.30
N ARG A 6 18.27 -7.15 6.68
CA ARG A 6 19.73 -7.17 6.86
C ARG A 6 20.07 -7.23 8.35
N GLU A 7 20.89 -6.34 8.86
CA GLU A 7 21.30 -6.27 10.27
C GLU A 7 20.27 -5.61 11.20
N PHE A 8 19.13 -5.13 10.69
CA PHE A 8 18.17 -4.35 11.46
C PHE A 8 16.96 -5.17 11.88
N THR A 9 16.67 -5.18 13.18
CA THR A 9 15.49 -5.82 13.78
C THR A 9 14.59 -4.75 14.41
N PRO A 10 13.25 -4.84 14.23
CA PRO A 10 12.31 -3.93 14.87
C PRO A 10 12.44 -3.89 16.39
N VAL A 11 12.32 -2.70 16.98
CA VAL A 11 12.33 -2.49 18.43
C VAL A 11 11.02 -1.85 18.87
N LEU A 12 10.21 -2.60 19.63
CA LEU A 12 8.89 -2.16 20.10
C LEU A 12 8.87 -2.11 21.62
N ALA A 13 8.50 -0.96 22.19
CA ALA A 13 8.30 -0.84 23.63
C ALA A 13 6.96 -1.50 24.05
N ALA A 14 6.98 -2.27 25.14
CA ALA A 14 5.80 -2.94 25.67
C ALA A 14 4.91 -1.99 26.51
N PRO A 15 3.59 -2.25 26.62
CA PRO A 15 2.84 -3.31 25.92
C PRO A 15 2.59 -2.97 24.45
N PHE A 16 2.35 -3.96 23.60
CA PHE A 16 1.87 -3.75 22.22
C PHE A 16 0.89 -4.85 21.84
N ASP A 17 0.02 -4.59 20.87
CA ASP A 17 -0.99 -5.52 20.36
C ASP A 17 -0.87 -5.64 18.84
N LEU A 18 -0.32 -6.76 18.36
CA LEU A 18 -0.11 -7.01 16.94
C LEU A 18 -0.97 -8.19 16.50
N ALA A 19 -1.83 -7.97 15.51
CA ALA A 19 -2.54 -9.05 14.85
C ALA A 19 -1.55 -10.08 14.28
N PRO A 20 -1.89 -11.38 14.24
CA PRO A 20 -0.99 -12.42 13.72
C PRO A 20 -0.48 -12.15 12.30
N THR A 21 -1.30 -11.47 11.48
CA THR A 21 -1.04 -11.16 10.08
C THR A 21 -0.39 -9.79 9.86
N ALA A 22 -0.19 -9.00 10.93
CA ALA A 22 0.54 -7.73 10.84
C ALA A 22 2.04 -7.98 10.69
N ALA A 23 2.74 -7.06 10.02
CA ALA A 23 4.20 -7.15 9.84
C ALA A 23 4.88 -5.84 10.25
N VAL A 24 5.97 -5.97 11.01
CA VAL A 24 6.89 -4.88 11.34
C VAL A 24 8.27 -5.29 10.87
N ILE A 25 8.92 -4.46 10.06
CA ILE A 25 10.14 -4.83 9.37
C ILE A 25 11.27 -3.83 9.63
N GLY A 26 12.50 -4.34 9.75
CA GLY A 26 13.73 -3.57 9.63
C GLY A 26 13.92 -2.49 10.70
N ARG A 27 14.25 -1.27 10.26
CA ARG A 27 14.64 -0.11 11.09
C ARG A 27 13.48 0.57 11.80
N THR A 28 12.50 -0.22 12.26
CA THR A 28 11.33 0.30 12.97
C THR A 28 11.61 0.44 14.46
N LYS A 29 11.30 1.61 15.02
CA LYS A 29 11.22 1.84 16.47
C LYS A 29 9.84 2.36 16.83
N ALA A 30 9.18 1.74 17.80
CA ALA A 30 7.86 2.17 18.27
C ALA A 30 7.78 2.29 19.79
N GLY A 31 7.06 3.32 20.24
CA GLY A 31 6.69 3.53 21.64
C GLY A 31 5.66 2.51 22.15
N PRO A 32 5.33 2.57 23.45
CA PRO A 32 4.39 1.63 24.07
C PRO A 32 2.97 1.83 23.55
N ARG A 33 2.15 0.80 23.69
CA ARG A 33 0.75 0.71 23.24
C ARG A 33 0.57 0.81 21.73
N LEU A 34 1.56 0.38 20.94
CA LEU A 34 1.37 0.20 19.50
C LEU A 34 0.29 -0.86 19.25
N THR A 35 -0.66 -0.55 18.38
CA THR A 35 -1.67 -1.50 17.88
C THR A 35 -1.59 -1.64 16.37
N LEU A 36 -1.37 -2.86 15.87
CA LEU A 36 -1.43 -3.18 14.44
C LEU A 36 -2.52 -4.21 14.18
N ARG A 37 -3.54 -3.85 13.40
CA ARG A 37 -4.63 -4.76 13.02
C ARG A 37 -4.22 -5.65 11.83
N ALA A 38 -5.14 -6.52 11.41
CA ALA A 38 -4.86 -7.54 10.40
C ALA A 38 -4.22 -6.93 9.13
N TYR A 39 -3.09 -7.49 8.69
CA TYR A 39 -2.30 -7.04 7.54
C TYR A 39 -1.77 -5.60 7.61
N ALA A 40 -1.89 -4.92 8.75
CA ALA A 40 -1.20 -3.66 8.95
C ALA A 40 0.31 -3.90 8.82
N THR A 41 0.97 -3.10 7.99
CA THR A 41 2.37 -3.29 7.63
C THR A 41 3.17 -2.02 7.92
N VAL A 42 4.25 -2.17 8.68
CA VAL A 42 5.23 -1.11 8.94
C VAL A 42 6.57 -1.58 8.38
N ARG A 43 6.97 -1.06 7.22
CA ARG A 43 8.13 -1.55 6.46
C ARG A 43 9.25 -0.51 6.41
N ALA A 44 10.34 -0.78 7.11
CA ALA A 44 11.51 0.11 7.26
C ALA A 44 12.80 -0.56 6.71
N ASP A 45 12.75 -1.03 5.46
CA ASP A 45 13.83 -1.77 4.80
C ASP A 45 14.87 -0.88 4.07
N GLY A 46 14.51 0.33 3.65
CA GLY A 46 15.48 1.32 3.13
C GLY A 46 15.93 2.39 4.13
N GLU A 47 14.99 2.88 4.94
CA GLU A 47 15.19 3.94 5.93
C GLU A 47 14.40 3.66 7.21
N SER A 48 14.58 4.51 8.22
CA SER A 48 13.98 4.36 9.55
C SER A 48 12.52 4.81 9.62
N ILE A 49 11.75 4.08 10.42
CA ILE A 49 10.40 4.47 10.84
C ILE A 49 10.42 4.63 12.37
N ARG A 50 10.00 5.80 12.86
CA ARG A 50 9.80 6.07 14.29
C ARG A 50 8.33 6.34 14.58
N ILE A 51 7.78 5.62 15.54
CA ILE A 51 6.36 5.71 15.94
C ILE A 51 6.29 6.02 17.44
N GLY A 52 5.51 7.04 17.79
CA GLY A 52 5.22 7.43 19.17
C GLY A 52 4.43 6.38 19.96
N ALA A 53 4.03 6.75 21.16
CA ALA A 53 3.19 5.94 22.03
C ALA A 53 1.71 5.93 21.56
N ASN A 54 1.00 4.85 21.87
CA ASN A 54 -0.45 4.71 21.63
C ASN A 54 -0.89 4.87 20.15
N ALA A 55 0.02 4.66 19.20
CA ALA A 55 -0.33 4.65 17.78
C ALA A 55 -1.17 3.41 17.43
N CYS A 56 -2.21 3.58 16.62
CA CYS A 56 -3.05 2.49 16.12
C CYS A 56 -3.14 2.51 14.60
N PHE A 57 -2.92 1.36 13.98
CA PHE A 57 -3.03 1.16 12.54
C PHE A 57 -4.10 0.10 12.26
N GLY A 58 -5.14 0.53 11.54
CA GLY A 58 -6.27 -0.28 11.12
C GLY A 58 -5.87 -1.38 10.14
N ALA A 59 -6.83 -2.24 9.80
CA ALA A 59 -6.55 -3.37 8.92
C ALA A 59 -6.02 -2.90 7.56
N ARG A 60 -4.94 -3.53 7.08
CA ARG A 60 -4.26 -3.18 5.81
C ARG A 60 -3.73 -1.74 5.73
N ALA A 61 -3.60 -1.05 6.87
CA ALA A 61 -2.88 0.21 6.90
C ALA A 61 -1.39 -0.03 6.60
N THR A 62 -0.76 0.91 5.89
CA THR A 62 0.62 0.79 5.44
C THR A 62 1.43 1.99 5.92
N VAL A 63 2.56 1.72 6.58
CA VAL A 63 3.59 2.71 6.88
C VAL A 63 4.85 2.30 6.17
N HIS A 64 5.39 3.19 5.34
CA HIS A 64 6.55 2.89 4.52
C HIS A 64 7.42 4.13 4.31
N ILE A 65 8.54 3.92 3.64
CA ILE A 65 9.66 4.83 3.44
C ILE A 65 9.84 5.10 1.94
N ALA A 66 10.49 6.20 1.59
CA ALA A 66 10.89 6.46 0.20
C ALA A 66 12.36 6.10 0.08
N ASP A 67 12.61 4.85 -0.34
CA ASP A 67 13.93 4.27 -0.56
C ASP A 67 14.94 4.50 0.59
N SER A 68 16.15 4.96 0.30
CA SER A 68 17.13 5.40 1.29
C SER A 68 17.09 6.91 1.56
N GLU A 69 16.17 7.65 0.91
CA GLU A 69 16.10 9.11 0.98
C GLU A 69 15.27 9.61 2.16
N LEU A 70 14.11 8.98 2.45
CA LEU A 70 13.17 9.48 3.45
C LEU A 70 12.56 8.36 4.30
N GLY A 71 12.78 8.47 5.61
CA GLY A 71 12.06 7.71 6.63
C GLY A 71 10.66 8.27 6.94
N ALA A 72 10.00 7.71 7.95
CA ALA A 72 8.75 8.24 8.49
C ALA A 72 8.86 8.50 10.00
N VAL A 73 8.28 9.62 10.45
CA VAL A 73 8.21 9.99 11.87
C VAL A 73 6.75 10.25 12.23
N VAL A 74 6.25 9.51 13.20
CA VAL A 74 4.88 9.55 13.68
C VAL A 74 4.88 9.86 15.16
N GLY A 75 4.11 10.87 15.56
CA GLY A 75 3.90 11.29 16.95
C GLY A 75 3.06 10.32 17.79
N ASP A 76 2.77 10.73 19.02
CA ASP A 76 1.93 10.00 19.96
C ASP A 76 0.46 10.04 19.53
N ASP A 77 -0.33 9.06 19.98
CA ASP A 77 -1.79 9.01 19.78
C ASP A 77 -2.26 9.00 18.30
N LEU A 78 -1.38 8.70 17.33
CA LEU A 78 -1.77 8.54 15.93
C LEU A 78 -2.84 7.47 15.77
N THR A 79 -3.85 7.75 14.94
CA THR A 79 -4.78 6.71 14.45
C THR A 79 -4.79 6.70 12.93
N VAL A 80 -4.45 5.56 12.32
CA VAL A 80 -4.58 5.31 10.89
C VAL A 80 -5.69 4.30 10.65
N GLY A 81 -6.68 4.67 9.83
CA GLY A 81 -7.81 3.82 9.46
C GLY A 81 -7.43 2.66 8.56
N ARG A 82 -8.43 1.86 8.19
CA ARG A 82 -8.29 0.73 7.27
C ARG A 82 -7.77 1.22 5.92
N TYR A 83 -6.80 0.51 5.35
CA TYR A 83 -6.15 0.89 4.08
C TYR A 83 -5.51 2.30 4.08
N GLY A 84 -5.37 2.95 5.23
CA GLY A 84 -4.71 4.25 5.31
C GLY A 84 -3.20 4.12 5.08
N ILE A 85 -2.59 5.12 4.45
CA ILE A 85 -1.17 5.13 4.12
C ILE A 85 -0.47 6.32 4.77
N VAL A 86 0.64 6.05 5.44
CA VAL A 86 1.62 7.04 5.90
C VAL A 86 2.95 6.72 5.22
N HIS A 87 3.33 7.51 4.22
CA HIS A 87 4.50 7.22 3.39
C HIS A 87 5.55 8.32 3.50
N ALA A 88 6.72 7.97 4.04
CA ALA A 88 7.92 8.79 4.03
C ALA A 88 7.73 10.25 4.51
N CYS A 89 6.94 10.44 5.57
CA CYS A 89 6.45 11.76 5.99
C CYS A 89 6.56 11.98 7.51
N THR A 90 6.26 13.19 7.96
CA THR A 90 6.19 13.55 9.39
C THR A 90 4.74 13.81 9.79
N VAL A 91 4.26 13.10 10.80
CA VAL A 91 2.90 13.20 11.32
C VAL A 91 2.95 13.54 12.81
N GLY A 92 2.36 14.66 13.22
CA GLY A 92 2.32 15.12 14.60
C GLY A 92 1.38 14.31 15.51
N ASP A 93 1.39 14.67 16.79
CA ASP A 93 0.63 13.97 17.83
C ASP A 93 -0.89 14.07 17.62
N GLY A 94 -1.60 13.01 17.97
CA GLY A 94 -3.06 12.92 17.96
C GLY A 94 -3.69 13.09 16.57
N VAL A 95 -2.93 12.99 15.49
CA VAL A 95 -3.47 13.03 14.12
C VAL A 95 -4.35 11.80 13.87
N VAL A 96 -5.41 11.99 13.10
CA VAL A 96 -6.24 10.90 12.59
C VAL A 96 -6.15 10.88 11.07
N VAL A 97 -5.61 9.80 10.53
CA VAL A 97 -5.61 9.49 9.08
C VAL A 97 -6.73 8.49 8.84
N ALA A 98 -7.85 8.93 8.26
CA ALA A 98 -9.04 8.08 8.17
C ALA A 98 -8.92 6.95 7.13
N ASP A 99 -9.97 6.13 7.04
CA ASP A 99 -10.05 5.01 6.10
C ASP A 99 -9.68 5.43 4.66
N ALA A 100 -8.76 4.67 4.05
CA ALA A 100 -8.25 4.90 2.70
C ALA A 100 -7.61 6.29 2.44
N ALA A 101 -7.32 7.07 3.48
CA ALA A 101 -6.60 8.32 3.34
C ALA A 101 -5.09 8.06 3.13
N VAL A 102 -4.43 8.95 2.39
CA VAL A 102 -3.02 8.83 2.02
C VAL A 102 -2.26 10.08 2.41
N VAL A 103 -1.16 9.91 3.14
CA VAL A 103 -0.16 10.95 3.39
C VAL A 103 1.12 10.60 2.64
N MET A 104 1.46 11.39 1.62
CA MET A 104 2.59 11.12 0.72
C MET A 104 3.90 11.74 1.18
N ASP A 105 4.96 11.42 0.43
CA ASP A 105 6.37 11.68 0.74
C ASP A 105 6.67 13.12 1.16
N ALA A 106 7.45 13.26 2.21
CA ALA A 106 7.88 14.53 2.78
C ALA A 106 6.74 15.49 3.16
N ALA A 107 5.47 15.03 3.23
CA ALA A 107 4.41 15.81 3.83
C ALA A 107 4.67 15.99 5.34
N VAL A 108 4.17 17.10 5.88
CA VAL A 108 4.25 17.42 7.30
C VAL A 108 2.85 17.72 7.79
N ILE A 109 2.34 16.90 8.70
CA ILE A 109 1.01 17.04 9.28
C ILE A 109 1.13 17.57 10.70
N GLY A 110 0.62 18.78 10.94
CA GLY A 110 0.55 19.36 12.27
C GLY A 110 -0.31 18.52 13.22
N PRO A 111 -0.08 18.65 14.54
CA PRO A 111 -0.76 17.84 15.55
C PRO A 111 -2.27 18.05 15.51
N HIS A 112 -3.01 17.01 15.90
CA HIS A 112 -4.47 17.03 15.99
C HIS A 112 -5.17 17.41 14.67
N ALA A 113 -4.64 17.02 13.52
CA ALA A 113 -5.34 17.12 12.24
C ALA A 113 -6.19 15.88 11.97
N LEU A 114 -7.30 16.04 11.25
CA LEU A 114 -8.10 14.94 10.70
C LEU A 114 -7.94 14.92 9.17
N ILE A 115 -7.28 13.89 8.65
CA ILE A 115 -7.25 13.60 7.21
C ILE A 115 -8.46 12.73 6.91
N ALA A 116 -9.44 13.29 6.21
CA ALA A 116 -10.74 12.68 5.98
C ALA A 116 -10.65 11.41 5.12
N PRO A 117 -11.69 10.54 5.15
CA PRO A 117 -11.67 9.30 4.40
C PRO A 117 -11.40 9.53 2.90
N ALA A 118 -10.54 8.69 2.32
CA ALA A 118 -10.09 8.77 0.92
C ALA A 118 -9.42 10.09 0.49
N ALA A 119 -9.06 10.99 1.42
CA ALA A 119 -8.30 12.19 1.11
C ALA A 119 -6.82 11.86 0.80
N ILE A 120 -6.20 12.65 -0.08
CA ILE A 120 -4.79 12.47 -0.48
C ILE A 120 -4.01 13.73 -0.21
N VAL A 121 -3.08 13.66 0.74
CA VAL A 121 -2.12 14.72 1.02
C VAL A 121 -0.93 14.55 0.07
N PRO A 122 -0.71 15.48 -0.89
CA PRO A 122 0.36 15.35 -1.87
C PRO A 122 1.76 15.45 -1.25
N PRO A 123 2.82 15.05 -1.99
CA PRO A 123 4.18 15.14 -1.50
C PRO A 123 4.57 16.56 -1.10
N ARG A 124 5.38 16.70 -0.04
CA ARG A 124 5.92 17.96 0.49
C ARG A 124 4.87 18.95 0.99
N LYS A 125 3.61 18.54 1.11
CA LYS A 125 2.55 19.41 1.61
C LYS A 125 2.68 19.56 3.13
N ALA A 126 2.69 20.80 3.60
CA ALA A 126 2.56 21.12 5.02
C ALA A 126 1.09 21.43 5.35
N LEU A 127 0.52 20.71 6.32
CA LEU A 127 -0.84 20.88 6.81
C LEU A 127 -0.82 21.37 8.26
N THR A 128 -1.59 22.41 8.55
CA THR A 128 -1.77 22.96 9.91
C THR A 128 -2.60 22.00 10.77
N GLY A 129 -2.19 21.84 12.03
CA GLY A 129 -2.95 21.08 13.03
C GLY A 129 -4.32 21.67 13.35
N GLY A 130 -5.24 20.87 13.89
CA GLY A 130 -6.56 21.34 14.33
C GLY A 130 -7.61 21.53 13.22
N PHE A 131 -7.34 21.06 12.00
CA PHE A 131 -8.25 21.16 10.85
C PHE A 131 -8.65 19.79 10.30
N VAL A 132 -9.83 19.76 9.69
CA VAL A 132 -10.29 18.70 8.81
C VAL A 132 -9.78 18.94 7.39
N TYR A 133 -9.19 17.91 6.78
CA TYR A 133 -8.64 17.93 5.43
C TYR A 133 -9.34 16.95 4.51
N GLU A 134 -9.94 17.45 3.44
CA GLU A 134 -10.73 16.65 2.50
C GLU A 134 -10.25 16.80 1.06
N GLY A 135 -10.49 15.76 0.25
CA GLY A 135 -10.29 15.78 -1.19
C GLY A 135 -8.96 15.21 -1.69
N ASN A 136 -8.84 15.17 -3.02
CA ASN A 136 -7.65 14.77 -3.76
C ASN A 136 -7.34 15.88 -4.79
N PRO A 137 -6.45 16.83 -4.50
CA PRO A 137 -5.59 16.92 -3.31
C PRO A 137 -6.34 17.41 -2.06
N ALA A 138 -5.85 17.01 -0.89
CA ALA A 138 -6.41 17.37 0.40
C ALA A 138 -6.29 18.88 0.68
N LYS A 139 -7.38 19.50 1.12
CA LYS A 139 -7.47 20.91 1.49
C LYS A 139 -8.16 21.06 2.84
N ALA A 140 -7.73 22.06 3.62
CA ALA A 140 -8.41 22.41 4.87
C ALA A 140 -9.83 22.87 4.54
N THR A 141 -10.85 22.22 5.10
CA THR A 141 -12.25 22.59 4.89
C THR A 141 -12.81 23.36 6.07
N ARG A 142 -12.46 22.96 7.30
CA ARG A 142 -12.89 23.62 8.53
C ARG A 142 -11.99 23.25 9.72
N PRO A 143 -11.99 24.07 10.79
CA PRO A 143 -11.47 23.65 12.08
C PRO A 143 -12.21 22.42 12.61
N ILE A 144 -11.51 21.60 13.39
CA ILE A 144 -12.11 20.51 14.16
C ILE A 144 -12.96 21.11 15.28
N ALA A 145 -14.13 20.52 15.52
CA ALA A 145 -15.06 21.00 16.53
C ALA A 145 -15.23 19.99 17.67
N GLY A 146 -15.28 20.47 18.92
CA GLY A 146 -15.60 19.66 20.09
C GLY A 146 -14.71 18.42 20.23
N ASP A 147 -15.33 17.26 20.39
CA ASP A 147 -14.68 15.95 20.54
C ASP A 147 -14.55 15.17 19.22
N GLU A 148 -14.83 15.80 18.07
CA GLU A 148 -14.89 15.15 16.75
C GLU A 148 -13.66 14.29 16.44
N LEU A 149 -12.45 14.80 16.71
CA LEU A 149 -11.21 14.08 16.44
C LEU A 149 -11.07 12.84 17.33
N ALA A 150 -11.43 12.95 18.61
CA ALA A 150 -11.41 11.84 19.55
C ALA A 150 -12.47 10.78 19.17
N ALA A 151 -13.66 11.21 18.77
CA ALA A 151 -14.72 10.34 18.27
C ALA A 151 -14.29 9.61 16.99
N ALA A 152 -13.64 10.32 16.05
CA ALA A 152 -13.08 9.75 14.84
C ALA A 152 -12.01 8.69 15.15
N ALA A 153 -11.05 9.00 16.03
CA ALA A 153 -10.03 8.06 16.46
C ALA A 153 -10.65 6.81 17.11
N ALA A 154 -11.62 7.00 18.02
CA ALA A 154 -12.29 5.91 18.72
C ALA A 154 -13.06 4.99 17.76
N ALA A 155 -13.79 5.56 16.79
CA ALA A 155 -14.51 4.81 15.76
C ALA A 155 -13.55 3.96 14.92
N LEU A 156 -12.48 4.57 14.38
CA LEU A 156 -11.50 3.86 13.55
C LEU A 156 -10.78 2.75 14.32
N ARG A 157 -10.47 2.96 15.60
CA ARG A 157 -9.86 1.92 16.46
C ARG A 157 -10.77 0.71 16.69
N ARG A 158 -12.10 0.90 16.61
CA ARG A 158 -13.11 -0.18 16.59
C ARG A 158 -13.39 -0.74 15.18
N GLY A 159 -12.80 -0.16 14.14
CA GLY A 159 -13.05 -0.53 12.74
C GLY A 159 -14.35 0.04 12.16
N GLU A 160 -14.91 1.06 12.80
CA GLU A 160 -16.14 1.74 12.40
C GLU A 160 -15.84 2.96 11.51
N PRO A 161 -16.77 3.37 10.62
CA PRO A 161 -16.65 4.60 9.85
C PRO A 161 -16.54 5.84 10.75
N VAL A 162 -15.85 6.88 10.27
CA VAL A 162 -15.75 8.17 10.97
C VAL A 162 -17.13 8.85 11.00
N PRO A 163 -17.65 9.25 12.17
CA PRO A 163 -18.91 9.99 12.25
C PRO A 163 -18.87 11.28 11.43
N GLY A 164 -19.96 11.59 10.72
CA GLY A 164 -20.07 12.80 9.90
C GLY A 164 -19.44 12.71 8.51
N PHE A 165 -18.81 11.58 8.14
CA PHE A 165 -18.28 11.35 6.79
C PHE A 165 -19.03 10.20 6.10
N ALA A 166 -19.13 10.30 4.77
CA ALA A 166 -19.63 9.20 3.97
C ALA A 166 -18.70 7.97 4.10
N PRO A 167 -19.24 6.75 4.26
CA PRO A 167 -18.41 5.55 4.24
C PRO A 167 -17.65 5.41 2.92
N VAL A 168 -16.38 5.03 3.00
CA VAL A 168 -15.59 4.68 1.81
C VAL A 168 -15.87 3.23 1.45
N ALA A 169 -16.08 2.97 0.16
CA ALA A 169 -16.11 1.60 -0.36
C ALA A 169 -14.71 0.97 -0.22
N LEU A 170 -14.56 0.14 0.81
CA LEU A 170 -13.34 -0.61 1.06
C LEU A 170 -13.50 -2.05 0.55
N PRO A 171 -12.41 -2.67 0.06
CA PRO A 171 -12.42 -4.08 -0.29
C PRO A 171 -12.70 -4.89 0.97
N PRO A 172 -13.32 -6.06 0.80
CA PRO A 172 -13.53 -6.99 1.89
C PRO A 172 -12.19 -7.25 2.60
N LEU A 173 -12.17 -7.15 3.94
CA LEU A 173 -10.96 -7.44 4.72
C LEU A 173 -10.53 -8.90 4.57
N ASP A 174 -11.50 -9.76 4.26
CA ASP A 174 -11.39 -11.20 4.06
C ASP A 174 -11.07 -11.62 2.63
N ALA A 175 -10.84 -10.68 1.70
CA ALA A 175 -10.38 -10.99 0.35
C ALA A 175 -9.10 -11.86 0.32
N ALA A 176 -8.39 -11.99 1.46
CA ALA A 176 -7.37 -13.00 1.69
C ALA A 176 -7.82 -14.17 2.58
N SER A 177 -8.66 -13.95 3.61
CA SER A 177 -8.91 -14.95 4.66
C SER A 177 -9.91 -16.04 4.29
N SER A 178 -10.73 -15.85 3.24
CA SER A 178 -11.50 -16.96 2.65
C SER A 178 -10.63 -17.88 1.78
N LEU A 179 -9.43 -17.41 1.38
CA LEU A 179 -8.52 -18.09 0.44
C LEU A 179 -7.23 -18.60 1.10
N VAL A 180 -6.89 -18.08 2.28
CA VAL A 180 -5.69 -18.42 3.05
C VAL A 180 -6.10 -19.20 4.29
N PRO A 181 -5.63 -20.45 4.47
CA PRO A 181 -5.89 -21.25 5.67
C PRO A 181 -5.57 -20.46 6.95
N PRO A 182 -6.40 -20.56 8.01
CA PRO A 182 -6.24 -19.78 9.23
C PRO A 182 -4.88 -19.98 9.92
N ASP A 183 -4.27 -21.15 9.73
CA ASP A 183 -2.99 -21.55 10.31
C ASP A 183 -1.76 -21.05 9.52
N ARG A 184 -1.95 -20.55 8.28
CA ARG A 184 -0.90 -20.07 7.36
C ARG A 184 0.30 -21.02 7.20
N GLY A 185 0.14 -22.30 7.52
CA GLY A 185 1.25 -23.24 7.69
C GLY A 185 2.04 -23.55 6.41
N ALA A 186 1.42 -23.38 5.23
CA ALA A 186 2.02 -23.70 3.94
C ALA A 186 2.80 -22.54 3.28
N GLY A 187 2.96 -21.40 3.96
CA GLY A 187 3.58 -20.21 3.37
C GLY A 187 2.63 -19.45 2.43
N PRO A 188 3.13 -18.58 1.54
CA PRO A 188 2.30 -17.62 0.80
C PRO A 188 1.71 -18.17 -0.52
N LEU A 189 1.93 -19.44 -0.87
CA LEU A 189 1.57 -20.02 -2.17
C LEU A 189 0.48 -21.07 -2.03
N TYR A 190 -0.60 -20.95 -2.82
CA TYR A 190 -1.79 -21.80 -2.70
C TYR A 190 -2.24 -22.32 -4.06
N SER A 191 -2.37 -23.64 -4.19
CA SER A 191 -2.92 -24.29 -5.38
C SER A 191 -4.46 -24.21 -5.38
N ARG A 192 -5.05 -24.02 -6.56
CA ARG A 192 -6.51 -24.12 -6.76
C ARG A 192 -6.80 -24.78 -8.11
N ALA A 193 -7.78 -25.69 -8.12
CA ALA A 193 -8.25 -26.39 -9.33
C ALA A 193 -7.11 -26.99 -10.19
N GLY A 194 -6.10 -27.58 -9.54
CA GLY A 194 -4.96 -28.20 -10.23
C GLY A 194 -3.91 -27.23 -10.77
N ARG A 195 -4.06 -25.91 -10.54
CA ARG A 195 -3.05 -24.90 -10.86
C ARG A 195 -2.38 -24.39 -9.59
N ALA A 196 -1.08 -24.15 -9.67
CA ALA A 196 -0.26 -23.66 -8.57
C ALA A 196 0.60 -22.48 -9.03
N PRO A 197 0.94 -21.55 -8.10
CA PRO A 197 1.86 -20.46 -8.41
C PRO A 197 3.22 -20.99 -8.91
N ARG A 198 3.77 -20.37 -9.96
CA ARG A 198 5.09 -20.66 -10.54
C ARG A 198 5.99 -19.45 -10.30
N ILE A 199 7.01 -19.61 -9.47
CA ILE A 199 7.84 -18.52 -8.98
C ILE A 199 9.28 -18.73 -9.50
N GLY A 200 9.81 -17.78 -10.27
CA GLY A 200 11.22 -17.73 -10.63
C GLY A 200 12.11 -17.37 -9.43
N ARG A 201 13.25 -16.71 -9.67
CA ARG A 201 14.05 -16.06 -8.61
C ARG A 201 13.36 -14.78 -8.13
N ALA A 202 12.13 -14.90 -7.62
CA ALA A 202 11.28 -13.81 -7.19
C ALA A 202 11.02 -13.87 -5.68
N TYR A 203 10.84 -12.70 -5.08
CA TYR A 203 10.48 -12.59 -3.67
C TYR A 203 8.97 -12.61 -3.48
N VAL A 204 8.48 -13.42 -2.55
CA VAL A 204 7.09 -13.40 -2.08
C VAL A 204 7.07 -13.27 -0.57
N ALA A 205 6.52 -12.16 -0.08
CA ALA A 205 6.47 -11.90 1.35
C ALA A 205 5.60 -12.92 2.10
N PRO A 206 5.99 -13.30 3.33
CA PRO A 206 5.33 -14.39 4.08
C PRO A 206 3.89 -14.09 4.48
N THR A 207 3.51 -12.81 4.52
CA THR A 207 2.13 -12.39 4.85
C THR A 207 1.18 -12.38 3.64
N SER A 208 1.71 -12.59 2.44
CA SER A 208 0.98 -12.48 1.17
C SER A 208 0.34 -13.80 0.75
N ALA A 209 -0.52 -13.74 -0.26
CA ALA A 209 -1.20 -14.91 -0.79
C ALA A 209 -1.23 -14.88 -2.32
N LEU A 210 -0.66 -15.89 -2.96
CA LEU A 210 -0.74 -16.14 -4.39
C LEU A 210 -1.56 -17.42 -4.60
N VAL A 211 -2.67 -17.30 -5.33
CA VAL A 211 -3.67 -18.38 -5.45
C VAL A 211 -3.92 -18.73 -6.91
N GLY A 212 -3.77 -20.01 -7.24
CA GLY A 212 -4.06 -20.54 -8.58
C GLY A 212 -2.94 -20.25 -9.59
N ASP A 213 -3.31 -19.84 -10.81
CA ASP A 213 -2.38 -19.65 -11.93
C ASP A 213 -1.67 -18.29 -11.90
N VAL A 214 -0.77 -18.15 -10.93
CA VAL A 214 0.09 -16.96 -10.80
C VAL A 214 1.50 -17.30 -11.26
N THR A 215 2.07 -16.53 -12.18
CA THR A 215 3.46 -16.68 -12.63
C THR A 215 4.26 -15.43 -12.31
N LEU A 216 5.38 -15.58 -11.59
CA LEU A 216 6.34 -14.50 -11.35
C LEU A 216 7.66 -14.82 -12.04
N ALA A 217 8.15 -13.90 -12.87
CA ALA A 217 9.47 -13.99 -13.49
C ALA A 217 10.62 -13.63 -12.52
N ASP A 218 11.86 -13.79 -12.97
CA ASP A 218 13.05 -13.50 -12.17
C ASP A 218 13.09 -12.04 -11.69
N ASP A 219 13.58 -11.87 -10.46
CA ASP A 219 13.74 -10.59 -9.77
C ASP A 219 12.43 -9.80 -9.59
N ALA A 220 11.27 -10.40 -9.88
CA ALA A 220 9.99 -9.86 -9.48
C ALA A 220 9.78 -9.93 -7.95
N GLY A 221 8.92 -9.08 -7.42
CA GLY A 221 8.67 -9.01 -5.98
C GLY A 221 7.21 -8.76 -5.62
N VAL A 222 6.63 -9.62 -4.78
CA VAL A 222 5.32 -9.43 -4.15
C VAL A 222 5.51 -9.20 -2.66
N TYR A 223 5.20 -7.99 -2.20
CA TYR A 223 5.48 -7.51 -0.84
C TYR A 223 4.33 -7.79 0.12
N PHE A 224 4.44 -7.31 1.36
CA PHE A 224 3.63 -7.78 2.50
C PHE A 224 2.13 -7.53 2.34
N GLY A 225 1.30 -8.46 2.81
CA GLY A 225 -0.16 -8.37 2.78
C GLY A 225 -0.81 -8.37 1.38
N CYS A 226 -0.04 -8.57 0.32
CA CYS A 226 -0.59 -8.64 -1.04
C CYS A 226 -1.43 -9.89 -1.25
N VAL A 227 -2.45 -9.78 -2.10
CA VAL A 227 -3.26 -10.91 -2.55
C VAL A 227 -3.30 -10.90 -4.07
N LEU A 228 -2.80 -11.96 -4.67
CA LEU A 228 -2.89 -12.25 -6.11
C LEU A 228 -3.76 -13.49 -6.25
N ASP A 229 -5.03 -13.30 -6.55
CA ASP A 229 -5.97 -14.39 -6.79
C ASP A 229 -6.34 -14.44 -8.28
N ALA A 230 -5.89 -15.50 -8.96
CA ALA A 230 -6.10 -15.65 -10.39
C ALA A 230 -7.51 -16.17 -10.78
N GLY A 231 -8.38 -16.52 -9.83
CA GLY A 231 -9.64 -17.23 -10.11
C GLY A 231 -9.40 -18.47 -10.99
N ASP A 232 -10.16 -18.54 -12.09
CA ASP A 232 -9.97 -19.49 -13.20
C ASP A 232 -9.22 -18.89 -14.40
N ALA A 233 -8.69 -17.67 -14.26
CA ALA A 233 -7.84 -16.99 -15.23
C ALA A 233 -6.35 -17.12 -14.82
N ARG A 234 -5.48 -16.26 -15.38
CA ARG A 234 -4.07 -16.17 -14.96
C ARG A 234 -3.65 -14.76 -14.58
N ILE A 235 -2.68 -14.70 -13.68
CA ILE A 235 -1.91 -13.48 -13.36
C ILE A 235 -0.45 -13.74 -13.74
N VAL A 236 0.12 -12.91 -14.61
CA VAL A 236 1.53 -12.99 -15.02
C VAL A 236 2.24 -11.70 -14.63
N LEU A 237 3.37 -11.81 -13.94
CA LEU A 237 4.23 -10.70 -13.56
C LEU A 237 5.62 -10.87 -14.19
N GLY A 238 5.99 -9.94 -15.07
CA GLY A 238 7.28 -9.89 -15.75
C GLY A 238 8.46 -9.58 -14.83
N ALA A 239 9.67 -9.69 -15.40
CA ALA A 239 10.92 -9.59 -14.66
C ALA A 239 11.09 -8.21 -14.04
N CYS A 240 11.73 -8.16 -12.86
CA CYS A 240 11.98 -6.92 -12.11
C CYS A 240 10.72 -6.10 -11.73
N SER A 241 9.51 -6.62 -11.94
CA SER A 241 8.27 -5.94 -11.58
C SER A 241 7.92 -6.15 -10.11
N ASN A 242 7.30 -5.16 -9.48
CA ASN A 242 6.97 -5.21 -8.05
C ASN A 242 5.52 -4.86 -7.75
N ILE A 243 4.91 -5.66 -6.86
CA ILE A 243 3.59 -5.45 -6.29
C ILE A 243 3.76 -5.10 -4.81
N GLN A 244 3.55 -3.84 -4.46
CA GLN A 244 3.82 -3.32 -3.13
C GLN A 244 2.68 -3.59 -2.15
N ASP A 245 3.00 -3.36 -0.87
CA ASP A 245 2.26 -3.83 0.29
C ASP A 245 0.75 -3.61 0.20
N ASN A 246 -0.01 -4.62 0.65
CA ASN A 246 -1.47 -4.61 0.73
C ASN A 246 -2.22 -4.42 -0.61
N SER A 247 -1.54 -4.56 -1.75
CA SER A 247 -2.20 -4.55 -3.06
C SER A 247 -3.03 -5.82 -3.30
N LEU A 248 -4.16 -5.66 -3.98
CA LEU A 248 -5.13 -6.71 -4.26
C LEU A 248 -5.31 -6.84 -5.78
N LEU A 249 -4.83 -7.93 -6.33
CA LEU A 249 -4.96 -8.30 -7.74
C LEU A 249 -5.88 -9.52 -7.83
N LEU A 250 -7.15 -9.30 -8.14
CA LEU A 250 -8.20 -10.31 -8.06
C LEU A 250 -8.90 -10.47 -9.40
N THR A 251 -8.70 -11.60 -10.05
CA THR A 251 -9.32 -11.88 -11.35
C THR A 251 -9.97 -13.26 -11.41
N ASP A 252 -10.71 -13.51 -12.48
CA ASP A 252 -11.37 -14.77 -12.80
C ASP A 252 -11.65 -14.84 -14.31
N SER A 253 -12.28 -15.91 -14.77
CA SER A 253 -12.59 -16.12 -16.20
C SER A 253 -13.58 -15.11 -16.76
N VAL A 254 -14.39 -14.45 -15.93
CA VAL A 254 -15.33 -13.39 -16.35
C VAL A 254 -14.59 -12.08 -16.55
N ARG A 255 -13.69 -11.74 -15.63
CA ARG A 255 -12.88 -10.50 -15.68
C ARG A 255 -11.75 -10.60 -16.70
N GLY A 256 -11.19 -11.79 -16.93
CA GLY A 256 -10.10 -12.04 -17.87
C GLY A 256 -8.70 -12.03 -17.24
N ASP A 257 -7.69 -12.21 -18.08
CA ASP A 257 -6.30 -12.30 -17.60
C ASP A 257 -5.75 -10.95 -17.10
N LEU A 258 -4.77 -11.03 -16.19
CA LEU A 258 -3.92 -9.91 -15.82
C LEU A 258 -2.48 -10.20 -16.27
N VAL A 259 -1.99 -9.42 -17.22
CA VAL A 259 -0.63 -9.55 -17.75
C VAL A 259 0.14 -8.27 -17.46
N ILE A 260 1.18 -8.40 -16.63
CA ILE A 260 2.06 -7.30 -16.24
C ILE A 260 3.44 -7.58 -16.83
N GLY A 261 3.97 -6.62 -17.59
CA GLY A 261 5.27 -6.64 -18.23
C GLY A 261 6.44 -6.52 -17.26
N GLU A 262 7.59 -6.13 -17.78
CA GLU A 262 8.85 -5.99 -17.06
C GLU A 262 9.01 -4.60 -16.46
N ARG A 263 9.72 -4.53 -15.33
CA ARG A 263 10.08 -3.27 -14.67
C ARG A 263 8.86 -2.39 -14.35
N VAL A 264 7.72 -3.02 -14.06
CA VAL A 264 6.46 -2.37 -13.69
C VAL A 264 6.38 -2.23 -12.16
N THR A 265 5.92 -1.06 -11.70
CA THR A 265 5.74 -0.79 -10.26
C THR A 265 4.27 -0.59 -9.93
N PHE A 266 3.73 -1.42 -9.04
CA PHE A 266 2.43 -1.20 -8.40
C PHE A 266 2.66 -0.71 -6.97
N GLY A 267 2.24 0.53 -6.69
CA GLY A 267 2.32 1.16 -5.38
C GLY A 267 1.46 0.44 -4.32
N HIS A 268 1.62 0.85 -3.06
CA HIS A 268 0.89 0.23 -1.95
C HIS A 268 -0.64 0.32 -2.11
N ASN A 269 -1.34 -0.72 -1.66
CA ASN A 269 -2.79 -0.79 -1.61
C ASN A 269 -3.49 -0.57 -2.97
N VAL A 270 -2.83 -0.89 -4.09
CA VAL A 270 -3.45 -0.86 -5.42
C VAL A 270 -4.50 -1.96 -5.54
N ARG A 271 -5.57 -1.69 -6.29
CA ARG A 271 -6.63 -2.66 -6.62
C ARG A 271 -6.76 -2.76 -8.12
N MET A 272 -6.68 -3.98 -8.63
CA MET A 272 -6.86 -4.26 -10.06
C MET A 272 -7.41 -5.68 -10.24
N SER A 273 -8.12 -5.89 -11.34
CA SER A 273 -8.60 -7.22 -11.73
C SER A 273 -7.86 -7.74 -12.95
N SER A 274 -8.19 -7.25 -14.15
CA SER A 274 -7.70 -7.74 -15.44
C SER A 274 -7.19 -6.60 -16.30
N GLY A 275 -6.33 -6.93 -17.27
CA GLY A 275 -5.75 -5.95 -18.17
C GLY A 275 -4.33 -6.29 -18.60
N GLU A 276 -3.76 -5.38 -19.39
CA GLU A 276 -2.41 -5.47 -19.92
C GLU A 276 -1.61 -4.24 -19.48
N ILE A 277 -0.56 -4.46 -18.71
CA ILE A 277 0.31 -3.41 -18.18
C ILE A 277 1.68 -3.62 -18.78
N ASP A 278 2.00 -2.85 -19.82
CA ASP A 278 3.26 -2.94 -20.55
C ASP A 278 4.44 -2.43 -19.69
N ASP A 279 5.65 -2.69 -20.16
CA ASP A 279 6.87 -2.45 -19.42
C ASP A 279 7.00 -0.99 -18.96
N ASP A 280 7.79 -0.75 -17.92
CA ASP A 280 8.09 0.58 -17.39
C ASP A 280 6.88 1.35 -16.82
N ALA A 281 5.70 0.74 -16.83
CA ALA A 281 4.51 1.36 -16.28
C ALA A 281 4.60 1.54 -14.76
N LEU A 282 3.90 2.56 -14.26
CA LEU A 282 3.75 2.81 -12.83
C LEU A 282 2.27 2.96 -12.46
N VAL A 283 1.81 2.14 -11.53
CA VAL A 283 0.48 2.24 -10.94
C VAL A 283 0.62 2.81 -9.53
N GLY A 284 0.23 4.07 -9.34
CA GLY A 284 0.41 4.78 -8.09
C GLY A 284 -0.36 4.17 -6.92
N MET A 285 0.16 4.34 -5.70
CA MET A 285 -0.46 3.83 -4.47
C MET A 285 -1.95 4.22 -4.37
N MET A 286 -2.77 3.33 -3.81
CA MET A 286 -4.22 3.48 -3.69
C MET A 286 -5.01 3.64 -5.00
N ALA A 287 -4.39 3.44 -6.17
CA ALA A 287 -5.12 3.43 -7.43
C ALA A 287 -6.11 2.25 -7.49
N ILE A 288 -7.25 2.50 -8.13
CA ILE A 288 -8.27 1.50 -8.46
C ILE A 288 -8.35 1.40 -9.97
N VAL A 289 -7.99 0.25 -10.52
CA VAL A 289 -7.90 0.01 -11.96
C VAL A 289 -8.99 -0.99 -12.36
N GLY A 290 -9.88 -0.55 -13.26
CA GLY A 290 -10.97 -1.38 -13.76
C GLY A 290 -10.51 -2.54 -14.65
N GLU A 291 -11.48 -3.38 -15.03
CA GLU A 291 -11.26 -4.53 -15.91
C GLU A 291 -10.82 -4.11 -17.31
N HIS A 292 -10.02 -4.94 -17.97
CA HIS A 292 -9.56 -4.73 -19.35
C HIS A 292 -8.83 -3.40 -19.61
N VAL A 293 -8.25 -2.80 -18.56
CA VAL A 293 -7.43 -1.59 -18.72
C VAL A 293 -6.11 -1.97 -19.40
N VAL A 294 -5.70 -1.16 -20.37
CA VAL A 294 -4.37 -1.24 -20.99
C VAL A 294 -3.54 -0.06 -20.51
N VAL A 295 -2.37 -0.32 -19.96
CA VAL A 295 -1.36 0.71 -19.69
C VAL A 295 -0.20 0.46 -20.62
N GLU A 296 -0.05 1.33 -21.62
CA GLU A 296 1.04 1.25 -22.58
C GLU A 296 2.39 1.59 -21.92
N ARG A 297 3.50 1.23 -22.57
CA ARG A 297 4.87 1.37 -22.05
C ARG A 297 5.14 2.72 -21.37
N GLY A 298 5.63 2.68 -20.15
CA GLY A 298 5.96 3.88 -19.37
C GLY A 298 4.74 4.74 -19.00
N GLY A 299 3.52 4.24 -19.23
CA GLY A 299 2.28 4.86 -18.78
C GLY A 299 2.21 4.88 -17.24
N CYS A 300 1.60 5.93 -16.70
CA CYS A 300 1.57 6.18 -15.27
C CYS A 300 0.14 6.47 -14.81
N ILE A 301 -0.33 5.73 -13.80
CA ILE A 301 -1.57 6.02 -13.09
C ILE A 301 -1.20 6.70 -11.78
N ALA A 302 -1.75 7.88 -11.50
CA ALA A 302 -1.44 8.65 -10.31
C ALA A 302 -2.03 8.01 -9.04
N ALA A 303 -1.46 8.37 -7.89
CA ALA A 303 -1.93 7.90 -6.59
C ALA A 303 -3.43 8.21 -6.37
N GLY A 304 -4.18 7.20 -5.92
CA GLY A 304 -5.61 7.26 -5.68
C GLY A 304 -6.50 7.56 -6.89
N ALA A 305 -5.96 7.44 -8.11
CA ALA A 305 -6.77 7.52 -9.32
C ALA A 305 -7.75 6.35 -9.42
N TRP A 306 -8.89 6.56 -10.09
CA TRP A 306 -9.83 5.49 -10.45
C TRP A 306 -9.91 5.40 -11.97
N VAL A 307 -9.37 4.33 -12.55
CA VAL A 307 -9.37 4.09 -14.00
C VAL A 307 -10.58 3.24 -14.37
N GLU A 308 -11.38 3.73 -15.33
CA GLU A 308 -12.59 3.05 -15.79
C GLU A 308 -12.23 1.79 -16.60
N PRO A 309 -13.10 0.75 -16.61
CA PRO A 309 -12.87 -0.44 -17.42
C PRO A 309 -12.65 -0.12 -18.90
N GLY A 310 -11.75 -0.87 -19.56
CA GLY A 310 -11.42 -0.70 -20.99
C GLY A 310 -10.62 0.57 -21.32
N THR A 311 -10.20 1.35 -20.32
CA THR A 311 -9.38 2.55 -20.55
C THR A 311 -8.00 2.18 -21.08
N VAL A 312 -7.50 2.95 -22.05
CA VAL A 312 -6.11 2.89 -22.52
C VAL A 312 -5.32 4.08 -21.95
N VAL A 313 -4.40 3.80 -21.03
CA VAL A 313 -3.45 4.77 -20.48
C VAL A 313 -2.26 4.86 -21.42
N ARG A 314 -2.17 6.00 -22.10
CA ARG A 314 -1.17 6.26 -23.15
C ARG A 314 0.28 6.16 -22.67
N ALA A 315 1.16 5.70 -23.56
CA ALA A 315 2.58 5.54 -23.32
C ALA A 315 3.23 6.86 -22.87
N GLY A 316 3.97 6.82 -21.76
CA GLY A 316 4.65 8.00 -21.21
C GLY A 316 3.72 9.10 -20.70
N TRP A 317 2.42 8.83 -20.47
CA TRP A 317 1.48 9.78 -19.88
C TRP A 317 1.13 9.45 -18.43
N ILE A 318 0.94 10.49 -17.62
CA ILE A 318 0.32 10.41 -16.29
C ILE A 318 -1.19 10.61 -16.44
N TRP A 319 -1.97 9.68 -15.91
CA TRP A 319 -3.41 9.74 -15.78
C TRP A 319 -3.80 9.90 -14.31
N ALA A 320 -4.71 10.83 -14.01
CA ALA A 320 -5.09 11.18 -12.65
C ALA A 320 -6.57 11.49 -12.53
N GLY A 321 -7.12 11.39 -11.31
CA GLY A 321 -8.51 11.72 -11.01
C GLY A 321 -9.42 10.50 -10.85
N ARG A 322 -10.70 10.78 -10.57
CA ARG A 322 -11.75 9.78 -10.35
C ARG A 322 -13.03 10.25 -11.07
N PRO A 323 -13.30 9.81 -12.32
CA PRO A 323 -12.49 8.87 -13.09
C PRO A 323 -11.18 9.52 -13.61
N ALA A 324 -10.18 8.68 -13.88
CA ALA A 324 -8.86 9.08 -14.31
C ALA A 324 -8.91 9.58 -15.76
N ARG A 325 -8.20 10.67 -16.03
CA ARG A 325 -8.04 11.23 -17.38
C ARG A 325 -6.57 11.55 -17.62
N ALA A 326 -6.18 11.60 -18.89
CA ALA A 326 -4.86 12.07 -19.29
C ALA A 326 -4.59 13.46 -18.68
N PHE A 327 -3.52 13.57 -17.89
CA PHE A 327 -3.19 14.80 -17.18
C PHE A 327 -2.02 15.51 -17.86
N ARG A 328 -0.88 14.82 -18.01
CA ARG A 328 0.32 15.33 -18.69
C ARG A 328 1.29 14.21 -19.01
N GLU A 329 2.29 14.50 -19.84
CA GLU A 329 3.42 13.60 -20.05
C GLU A 329 4.29 13.44 -18.80
N VAL A 330 4.86 12.25 -18.65
CA VAL A 330 5.91 11.94 -17.68
C VAL A 330 7.16 12.70 -18.08
N LYS A 331 7.74 13.47 -17.16
CA LYS A 331 8.96 14.24 -17.42
C LYS A 331 10.18 13.31 -17.47
N PRO A 332 11.27 13.68 -18.16
CA PRO A 332 12.51 12.87 -18.21
C PRO A 332 13.01 12.46 -16.82
N LYS A 333 13.09 13.43 -15.89
CA LYS A 333 13.50 13.17 -14.50
C LYS A 333 12.56 12.23 -13.75
N GLU A 334 11.26 12.25 -14.04
CA GLU A 334 10.31 11.32 -13.41
C GLU A 334 10.52 9.90 -13.92
N ARG A 335 10.81 9.72 -15.22
CA ARG A 335 11.18 8.42 -15.78
C ARG A 335 12.44 7.83 -15.14
N GLU A 336 13.46 8.66 -14.93
CA GLU A 336 14.69 8.24 -14.22
C GLU A 336 14.39 7.81 -12.79
N ILE A 337 13.54 8.56 -12.07
CA ILE A 337 13.13 8.20 -10.70
C ILE A 337 12.35 6.87 -10.70
N PHE A 338 11.45 6.66 -11.64
CA PHE A 338 10.68 5.41 -11.73
C PHE A 338 11.59 4.22 -12.02
N ALA A 339 12.53 4.36 -12.95
CA ALA A 339 13.53 3.33 -13.25
C ALA A 339 14.40 3.00 -12.04
N ARG A 340 14.88 4.02 -11.31
CA ARG A 340 15.61 3.82 -10.05
C ARG A 340 14.77 3.09 -9.01
N GLY A 341 13.47 3.41 -8.90
CA GLY A 341 12.54 2.73 -8.01
C GLY A 341 12.46 1.23 -8.27
N VAL A 342 12.47 0.81 -9.54
CA VAL A 342 12.52 -0.60 -9.92
C VAL A 342 13.78 -1.28 -9.37
N ASP A 343 14.95 -0.68 -9.59
CA ASP A 343 16.23 -1.23 -9.13
C ASP A 343 16.29 -1.36 -7.59
N VAL A 344 15.74 -0.37 -6.89
CA VAL A 344 15.61 -0.40 -5.42
C VAL A 344 14.77 -1.59 -4.98
N TYR A 345 13.62 -1.82 -5.60
CA TYR A 345 12.73 -2.93 -5.25
C TYR A 345 13.31 -4.29 -5.65
N VAL A 346 14.06 -4.40 -6.74
CA VAL A 346 14.84 -5.62 -7.03
C VAL A 346 15.86 -5.88 -5.91
N GLY A 347 16.57 -4.84 -5.48
CA GLY A 347 17.52 -4.91 -4.36
C GLY A 347 16.88 -5.36 -3.05
N TYR A 348 15.67 -4.86 -2.74
CA TYR A 348 14.90 -5.31 -1.58
C TYR A 348 14.53 -6.79 -1.68
N GLY A 349 13.95 -7.23 -2.80
CA GLY A 349 13.56 -8.62 -3.00
C GLY A 349 14.74 -9.58 -2.84
N ARG A 350 15.89 -9.27 -3.46
CA ARG A 350 17.11 -10.07 -3.31
C ARG A 350 17.62 -10.12 -1.87
N ALA A 351 17.58 -9.01 -1.14
CA ALA A 351 17.99 -8.98 0.25
C ALA A 351 17.08 -9.83 1.16
N TYR A 352 15.77 -9.83 0.92
CA TYR A 352 14.85 -10.70 1.65
C TYR A 352 15.07 -12.18 1.33
N LEU A 353 15.30 -12.52 0.06
CA LEU A 353 15.61 -13.90 -0.34
C LEU A 353 16.90 -14.40 0.32
N ALA A 354 17.94 -13.56 0.37
CA ALA A 354 19.21 -13.90 1.01
C ALA A 354 19.08 -14.12 2.53
N ALA A 355 18.07 -13.53 3.18
CA ALA A 355 17.82 -13.72 4.61
C ALA A 355 16.94 -14.95 4.93
N ALA A 356 16.31 -15.55 3.91
CA ALA A 356 15.41 -16.70 4.05
C ALA A 356 16.09 -18.05 3.82
N GLY A 357 17.33 -18.05 3.29
CA GLY A 357 18.17 -19.24 3.08
C GLY A 357 19.36 -19.26 4.03
#